data_AF-B4P229-F1
#
_entry.id   AF-B4P229-F1
#
_cell.length_a   1.000
_cell.length_b   1.000
_cell.length_c   1.000
_cell.angle_alpha   90.00
_cell.angle_beta   90.00
_cell.angle_gamma   90.00
#
_symmetry.space_group_name_H-M   'P 1'
#
loop_
_entity.id
_entity.type
_entity.pdbx_description
1 polymer ?
#
loop_
_entity_poly.entity_id
_entity_poly.type
_entity_poly.pdbx_seq_one_letter_code
_entity_poly.pdbx_strand_id
1 'polypeptide(L)'
;MNIEWAPLRVPMNRRLQTLVTAFFTYTFFTLPISSCLAVAILLYYGEMFVRSLLLIYFVIIYLDYKRNYGIMEGNGWLFYRGIRRYRDYFPVELVKTAELPPNKNYIIASFPHGILGTGTCINMSLDIGNWLSQFPHVRPKIATLDHHFKTPFLRDILRWWGMVSVSKESLAYLLSKSNDPKHKDNRDGFTSNAVAVLVGGAKEAMDSHPGQYILTLKDRKGFVKMAIRTGSSIVPSLSFGEVDIFDQVSNPPDSSLRRFQNVVKKFTGISPLLPKGRGIFNYNYGILPHRRRIVQVVGSPIDVTKCDTPDPEYVDKIHGQVIRALEKMFDEYKEKYAPNSKQTKLIIQ
;
A
#
# COMPACT_ATOMS: atom_id res chain seq x y z
N MET A 1 -0.43 -32.97 6.65
CA MET A 1 -1.05 -32.20 5.56
C MET A 1 -0.27 -32.50 4.29
N ASN A 2 -0.91 -32.99 3.23
CA ASN A 2 -0.22 -33.38 2.00
C ASN A 2 0.10 -32.14 1.15
N ILE A 3 1.29 -32.10 0.54
CA ILE A 3 1.68 -31.01 -0.35
C ILE A 3 0.93 -31.16 -1.68
N GLU A 4 0.21 -30.12 -2.07
CA GLU A 4 -0.47 -30.06 -3.37
C GLU A 4 0.49 -29.51 -4.42
N TRP A 5 1.19 -30.39 -5.12
CA TRP A 5 2.16 -30.00 -6.15
C TRP A 5 1.48 -29.37 -7.37
N ALA A 6 2.14 -28.36 -7.94
CA ALA A 6 1.75 -27.81 -9.22
C ALA A 6 1.98 -28.85 -10.33
N PRO A 7 1.10 -28.93 -11.34
CA PRO A 7 1.29 -29.86 -12.45
C PRO A 7 2.57 -29.51 -13.22
N LEU A 8 3.23 -30.51 -13.82
CA LEU A 8 4.43 -30.28 -14.62
C LEU A 8 4.18 -29.38 -15.83
N ARG A 9 2.96 -29.43 -16.40
CA ARG A 9 2.54 -28.66 -17.58
C ARG A 9 1.76 -27.40 -17.19
N VAL A 10 2.45 -26.42 -16.59
CA VAL A 10 1.91 -25.05 -16.40
C VAL A 10 2.34 -24.15 -17.58
N PRO A 11 1.41 -23.41 -18.21
CA PRO A 11 1.72 -22.48 -19.29
C PRO A 11 2.80 -21.45 -18.90
N MET A 12 3.67 -21.07 -19.85
CA MET A 12 4.77 -20.14 -19.60
C MET A 12 4.29 -18.80 -19.03
N ASN A 13 3.18 -18.26 -19.53
CA ASN A 13 2.59 -17.03 -19.00
C ASN A 13 2.27 -17.13 -17.51
N ARG A 14 1.72 -18.27 -17.05
CA ARG A 14 1.46 -18.48 -15.62
C ARG A 14 2.77 -18.60 -14.84
N ARG A 15 3.82 -19.23 -15.38
CA ARG A 15 5.13 -19.29 -14.72
C ARG A 15 5.75 -17.90 -14.55
N LEU A 16 5.71 -17.07 -15.58
CA LEU A 16 6.21 -15.70 -15.54
C LEU A 16 5.42 -14.83 -14.55
N GLN A 17 4.09 -14.96 -14.50
CA GLN A 17 3.28 -14.31 -13.46
C GLN A 17 3.74 -14.74 -12.04
N THR A 18 3.96 -16.04 -11.81
CA THR A 18 4.46 -16.53 -10.51
C THR A 18 5.85 -16.00 -10.19
N LEU A 19 6.76 -15.97 -11.17
CA LEU A 19 8.12 -15.44 -10.98
C LEU A 19 8.10 -13.95 -10.60
N VAL A 20 7.30 -13.16 -11.32
CA VAL A 20 7.12 -11.74 -11.01
C VAL A 20 6.51 -11.56 -9.62
N THR A 21 5.44 -12.29 -9.30
CA THR A 21 4.84 -12.28 -7.95
C THR A 21 5.83 -12.69 -6.86
N ALA A 22 6.68 -13.69 -7.13
CA ALA A 22 7.74 -14.09 -6.22
C ALA A 22 8.70 -12.94 -5.97
N PHE A 23 9.21 -12.30 -7.03
CA PHE A 23 10.09 -11.15 -6.92
C PHE A 23 9.50 -10.08 -6.00
N PHE A 24 8.28 -9.62 -6.24
CA PHE A 24 7.60 -8.65 -5.37
C PHE A 24 7.46 -9.12 -3.93
N THR A 25 6.95 -10.34 -3.75
CA THR A 25 6.69 -10.92 -2.42
C THR A 25 7.98 -10.99 -1.60
N TYR A 26 9.04 -11.55 -2.17
CA TYR A 26 10.34 -11.65 -1.49
C TYR A 26 10.97 -10.27 -1.29
N THR A 27 10.83 -9.33 -2.22
CA THR A 27 11.29 -7.94 -2.00
C THR A 27 10.67 -7.34 -0.74
N PHE A 28 9.36 -7.48 -0.51
CA PHE A 28 8.74 -6.90 0.69
C PHE A 28 9.04 -7.68 1.98
N PHE A 29 9.10 -9.02 1.93
CA PHE A 29 9.30 -9.82 3.14
C PHE A 29 10.76 -9.97 3.57
N THR A 30 11.71 -10.03 2.63
CA THR A 30 13.09 -10.40 2.94
C THR A 30 14.09 -9.28 2.68
N LEU A 31 13.85 -8.40 1.70
CA LEU A 31 14.80 -7.35 1.36
C LEU A 31 15.10 -6.39 2.53
N PRO A 32 14.11 -5.94 3.35
CA PRO A 32 14.42 -5.03 4.44
C PRO A 32 15.46 -5.58 5.43
N ILE A 33 15.42 -6.89 5.71
CA ILE A 33 16.33 -7.54 6.66
C ILE A 33 17.64 -7.92 5.96
N SER A 34 17.53 -8.55 4.78
CA SER A 34 18.72 -9.01 4.05
C SER A 34 19.58 -7.86 3.53
N SER A 35 19.00 -6.72 3.17
CA SER A 35 19.77 -5.53 2.79
C SER A 35 20.56 -4.97 3.97
N CYS A 36 19.95 -4.87 5.15
CA CYS A 36 20.63 -4.40 6.36
C CYS A 36 21.78 -5.33 6.74
N LEU A 37 21.54 -6.65 6.70
CA LEU A 37 22.56 -7.65 6.98
C LEU A 37 23.71 -7.60 5.96
N ALA A 38 23.39 -7.52 4.66
CA ALA A 38 24.39 -7.42 3.61
C ALA A 38 25.26 -6.18 3.79
N VAL A 39 24.67 -5.02 4.10
CA VAL A 39 25.43 -3.80 4.36
C VAL A 39 26.29 -3.92 5.62
N ALA A 40 25.78 -4.51 6.70
CA ALA A 40 26.58 -4.75 7.91
C ALA A 40 27.80 -5.65 7.62
N ILE A 41 27.62 -6.72 6.85
CA ILE A 41 28.69 -7.63 6.41
C ILE A 41 29.70 -6.85 5.55
N LEU A 42 29.25 -6.06 4.57
CA LEU A 42 30.15 -5.29 3.71
C LEU A 42 30.90 -4.17 4.45
N LEU A 43 30.29 -3.57 5.48
CA LEU A 43 30.98 -2.60 6.33
C LEU A 43 32.07 -3.26 7.20
N TYR A 44 31.80 -4.47 7.70
CA TYR A 44 32.73 -5.18 8.58
C TYR A 44 33.87 -5.87 7.81
N TYR A 45 33.54 -6.60 6.74
CA TYR A 45 34.47 -7.42 5.96
C TYR A 45 34.95 -6.76 4.66
N GLY A 46 34.22 -5.78 4.14
CA GLY A 46 34.60 -5.14 2.87
C GLY A 46 35.89 -4.34 2.99
N GLU A 47 36.61 -4.17 1.89
CA GLU A 47 37.80 -3.33 1.84
C GLU A 47 37.48 -1.84 1.98
N MET A 48 38.49 -1.00 2.20
CA MET A 48 38.32 0.45 2.38
C MET A 48 37.53 1.08 1.23
N PHE A 49 37.77 0.67 -0.01
CA PHE A 49 37.03 1.17 -1.18
C PHE A 49 35.51 0.90 -1.07
N VAL A 50 35.11 -0.33 -0.73
CA VAL A 50 33.69 -0.72 -0.57
C VAL A 50 33.05 0.06 0.57
N ARG A 51 33.74 0.19 1.71
CA ARG A 51 33.25 0.98 2.86
C ARG A 51 33.03 2.43 2.49
N SER A 52 33.98 3.05 1.77
CA SER A 52 33.84 4.42 1.31
C SER A 52 32.64 4.60 0.38
N LEU A 53 32.40 3.67 -0.55
CA LEU A 53 31.20 3.70 -1.40
C LEU A 53 29.91 3.57 -0.58
N LEU A 54 29.87 2.70 0.43
CA LEU A 54 28.71 2.57 1.31
C LEU A 54 28.46 3.83 2.14
N LEU A 55 29.51 4.48 2.66
CA LEU A 55 29.38 5.75 3.37
C LEU A 55 28.84 6.85 2.47
N ILE A 56 29.36 6.98 1.24
CA ILE A 56 28.83 7.91 0.24
C ILE A 56 27.35 7.61 -0.04
N TYR A 57 27.01 6.33 -0.23
CA TYR A 57 25.62 5.92 -0.46
C TYR A 57 24.73 6.32 0.72
N PHE A 58 25.15 6.09 1.97
CA PHE A 58 24.39 6.52 3.15
C PHE A 58 24.23 8.03 3.26
N VAL A 59 25.26 8.80 2.92
CA VAL A 59 25.16 10.26 2.85
C VAL A 59 24.13 10.67 1.80
N ILE A 60 24.12 10.03 0.62
CA ILE A 60 23.10 10.28 -0.41
C ILE A 60 21.70 9.94 0.12
N ILE A 61 21.52 8.80 0.79
CA ILE A 61 20.24 8.42 1.40
C ILE A 61 19.78 9.50 2.39
N TYR A 62 20.68 9.93 3.27
CA TYR A 62 20.39 10.92 4.30
C TYR A 62 20.00 12.28 3.71
N LEU A 63 20.79 12.79 2.76
CA LEU A 63 20.55 14.10 2.14
C LEU A 63 19.26 14.10 1.30
N ASP A 64 19.02 13.05 0.52
CA ASP A 64 17.77 12.88 -0.24
C ASP A 64 16.56 12.74 0.69
N TYR A 65 16.65 11.95 1.75
CA TYR A 65 15.55 11.85 2.72
C TYR A 65 15.29 13.20 3.43
N LYS A 66 16.33 13.94 3.80
CA LYS A 66 16.19 15.26 4.45
C LYS A 66 15.52 16.30 3.52
N ARG A 67 15.77 16.21 2.21
CA ARG A 67 15.24 17.15 1.22
C ARG A 67 13.80 16.82 0.80
N ASN A 68 13.46 15.54 0.68
CA ASN A 68 12.20 15.10 0.05
C ASN A 68 11.34 14.18 0.92
N TYR A 69 11.78 13.79 2.12
CA TYR A 69 11.04 12.92 3.03
C TYR A 69 10.60 11.57 2.41
N GLY A 70 11.41 11.03 1.48
CA GLY A 70 11.12 9.76 0.81
C GLY A 70 10.07 9.85 -0.31
N ILE A 71 9.77 11.05 -0.83
CA ILE A 71 8.91 11.20 -2.01
C ILE A 71 9.69 11.07 -3.32
N MET A 72 8.96 10.73 -4.37
CA MET A 72 9.40 10.85 -5.76
C MET A 72 8.42 11.74 -6.53
N GLU A 73 8.94 12.77 -7.18
CA GLU A 73 8.15 13.72 -7.98
C GLU A 73 7.53 13.06 -9.23
N GLY A 74 6.51 13.71 -9.77
CA GLY A 74 5.80 13.24 -10.98
C GLY A 74 5.22 11.83 -10.82
N ASN A 75 5.08 11.08 -11.91
CA ASN A 75 4.70 9.66 -11.86
C ASN A 75 5.90 8.72 -11.67
N GLY A 76 7.08 9.26 -11.34
CA GLY A 76 8.28 8.46 -11.23
C GLY A 76 8.67 7.75 -12.54
N TRP A 77 9.31 6.58 -12.43
CA TRP A 77 9.89 5.89 -13.58
C TRP A 77 8.86 4.98 -14.24
N LEU A 78 8.10 5.50 -15.21
CA LEU A 78 6.99 4.79 -15.87
C LEU A 78 7.37 3.41 -16.42
N PHE A 79 8.61 3.22 -16.87
CA PHE A 79 9.13 1.92 -17.32
C PHE A 79 8.98 0.82 -16.26
N TYR A 80 9.14 1.17 -14.98
CA TYR A 80 8.99 0.25 -13.84
C TYR A 80 7.55 0.18 -13.29
N ARG A 81 6.59 0.88 -13.91
CA ARG A 81 5.18 1.00 -13.46
C ARG A 81 4.17 0.49 -14.50
N GLY A 82 4.60 -0.41 -15.40
CA GLY A 82 3.77 -1.11 -16.39
C GLY A 82 3.79 -2.64 -16.26
N ILE A 83 3.90 -3.16 -15.05
CA ILE A 83 4.16 -4.59 -14.78
C ILE A 83 2.87 -5.40 -14.81
N ARG A 84 2.31 -5.59 -16.00
CA ARG A 84 1.02 -6.28 -16.23
C ARG A 84 0.97 -7.72 -15.72
N ARG A 85 2.10 -8.44 -15.75
CA ARG A 85 2.18 -9.83 -15.26
C ARG A 85 1.88 -9.97 -13.77
N TYR A 86 2.14 -8.94 -12.97
CA TYR A 86 1.78 -8.95 -11.55
C TYR A 86 0.28 -8.77 -11.36
N ARG A 87 -0.34 -7.85 -12.13
CA ARG A 87 -1.80 -7.68 -12.20
C ARG A 87 -2.52 -8.98 -12.61
N ASP A 88 -2.03 -9.64 -13.65
CA ASP A 88 -2.64 -10.87 -14.19
C ASP A 88 -2.51 -12.08 -13.26
N TYR A 89 -1.66 -12.02 -12.23
CA TYR A 89 -1.59 -13.06 -11.20
C TYR A 89 -2.83 -13.06 -10.30
N PHE A 90 -3.40 -11.88 -10.02
CA PHE A 90 -4.55 -11.64 -9.13
C PHE A 90 -5.82 -11.13 -9.83
N PRO A 91 -5.92 -11.26 -11.16
CA PRO A 91 -6.86 -10.51 -12.00
C PRO A 91 -7.39 -9.17 -11.42
N VAL A 92 -6.49 -8.21 -11.13
CA VAL A 92 -6.88 -6.98 -10.41
C VAL A 92 -7.74 -6.04 -11.26
N GLU A 93 -8.85 -5.58 -10.69
CA GLU A 93 -9.77 -4.60 -11.26
C GLU A 93 -9.75 -3.28 -10.47
N LEU A 94 -10.01 -2.18 -11.19
CA LEU A 94 -10.22 -0.85 -10.64
C LEU A 94 -11.61 -0.38 -11.05
N VAL A 95 -12.48 -0.17 -10.07
CA VAL A 95 -13.86 0.31 -10.25
C VAL A 95 -13.92 1.75 -9.78
N LYS A 96 -14.16 2.67 -10.72
CA LYS A 96 -14.41 4.08 -10.46
C LYS A 96 -15.89 4.33 -10.23
N THR A 97 -16.25 4.94 -9.09
CA THR A 97 -17.63 5.36 -8.82
C THR A 97 -17.85 6.87 -8.93
N ALA A 98 -16.79 7.67 -9.03
CA ALA A 98 -16.86 9.12 -9.14
C ALA A 98 -15.65 9.70 -9.87
N GLU A 99 -15.79 10.91 -10.39
CA GLU A 99 -14.69 11.69 -10.94
C GLU A 99 -13.77 12.21 -9.84
N LEU A 100 -12.47 12.31 -10.16
CA LEU A 100 -11.48 13.02 -9.34
C LEU A 100 -10.94 14.20 -10.15
N PRO A 101 -11.60 15.38 -10.10
CA PRO A 101 -11.13 16.56 -10.79
C PRO A 101 -9.67 16.91 -10.43
N PRO A 102 -8.79 17.20 -11.41
CA PRO A 102 -7.38 17.40 -11.14
C PRO A 102 -7.06 18.81 -10.57
N ASN A 103 -8.04 19.46 -9.94
CA ASN A 103 -7.95 20.80 -9.34
C ASN A 103 -7.73 20.78 -7.81
N LYS A 104 -7.62 19.60 -7.21
CA LYS A 104 -7.32 19.39 -5.80
C LYS A 104 -6.55 18.09 -5.61
N ASN A 105 -5.89 17.92 -4.47
CA ASN A 105 -5.21 16.68 -4.10
C ASN A 105 -6.14 15.77 -3.28
N TYR A 106 -5.81 14.47 -3.26
CA TYR A 106 -6.66 13.44 -2.68
C TYR A 106 -5.89 12.52 -1.74
N ILE A 107 -6.50 12.16 -0.61
CA ILE A 107 -6.11 10.99 0.18
C ILE A 107 -7.05 9.85 -0.21
N ILE A 108 -6.51 8.79 -0.83
CA ILE A 108 -7.28 7.57 -1.07
C ILE A 108 -7.22 6.70 0.18
N ALA A 109 -8.21 6.83 1.06
CA ALA A 109 -8.32 6.06 2.30
C ALA A 109 -8.69 4.62 1.96
N SER A 110 -7.68 3.75 1.89
CA SER A 110 -7.78 2.42 1.29
C SER A 110 -7.91 1.31 2.34
N PHE A 111 -8.86 0.41 2.14
CA PHE A 111 -9.20 -0.70 3.03
C PHE A 111 -9.56 -1.97 2.26
N PRO A 112 -9.50 -3.16 2.87
CA PRO A 112 -8.61 -3.46 3.99
C PRO A 112 -7.14 -3.36 3.53
N HIS A 113 -6.22 -3.24 4.48
CA HIS A 113 -4.78 -3.26 4.26
C HIS A 113 -4.34 -4.62 3.70
N GLY A 114 -4.98 -5.71 4.11
CA GLY A 114 -4.48 -7.06 3.86
C GLY A 114 -3.08 -7.25 4.47
N ILE A 115 -2.32 -8.24 3.98
CA ILE A 115 -0.91 -8.41 4.39
C ILE A 115 -0.01 -7.39 3.68
N LEU A 116 -0.23 -7.12 2.38
CA LEU A 116 0.64 -6.25 1.56
C LEU A 116 -0.08 -5.08 0.86
N GLY A 117 -1.41 -4.99 0.90
CA GLY A 117 -2.18 -3.96 0.19
C GLY A 117 -2.05 -4.08 -1.33
N THR A 118 -2.08 -5.30 -1.83
CA THR A 118 -1.67 -5.71 -3.18
C THR A 118 -2.52 -5.08 -4.28
N GLY A 119 -3.85 -5.07 -4.13
CA GLY A 119 -4.76 -4.46 -5.10
C GLY A 119 -4.47 -2.99 -5.33
N THR A 120 -4.41 -2.21 -4.25
CA THR A 120 -4.07 -0.79 -4.28
C THR A 120 -2.66 -0.56 -4.83
N CYS A 121 -1.67 -1.36 -4.42
CA CYS A 121 -0.30 -1.28 -4.97
C CYS A 121 -0.27 -1.49 -6.48
N ILE A 122 -1.00 -2.47 -6.99
CA ILE A 122 -1.05 -2.78 -8.42
C ILE A 122 -1.69 -1.62 -9.19
N ASN A 123 -2.85 -1.14 -8.75
CA ASN A 123 -3.57 -0.07 -9.44
C ASN A 123 -2.86 1.28 -9.37
N MET A 124 -2.17 1.58 -8.27
CA MET A 124 -1.61 2.92 -8.01
C MET A 124 -0.09 3.00 -8.05
N SER A 125 0.64 1.89 -8.16
CA SER A 125 2.11 1.90 -8.19
C SER A 125 2.73 1.07 -9.31
N LEU A 126 2.27 -0.15 -9.54
CA LEU A 126 3.01 -1.11 -10.37
C LEU A 126 2.52 -1.24 -11.82
N ASP A 127 1.22 -1.06 -12.04
CA ASP A 127 0.61 -1.08 -13.36
C ASP A 127 -0.47 0.01 -13.44
N ILE A 128 0.00 1.26 -13.49
CA ILE A 128 -0.83 2.45 -13.30
C ILE A 128 -1.64 2.85 -14.53
N GLY A 129 -1.51 2.14 -15.67
CA GLY A 129 -2.21 2.49 -16.90
C GLY A 129 -3.72 2.59 -16.72
N ASN A 130 -4.32 1.64 -15.99
CA ASN A 130 -5.75 1.67 -15.67
C ASN A 130 -6.13 2.87 -14.81
N TRP A 131 -5.28 3.26 -13.85
CA TRP A 131 -5.50 4.46 -13.04
C TRP A 131 -5.46 5.71 -13.89
N LEU A 132 -4.42 5.89 -14.70
CA LEU A 132 -4.25 7.09 -15.53
C LEU A 132 -5.36 7.22 -16.57
N SER A 133 -5.91 6.10 -17.07
CA SER A 133 -7.07 6.09 -17.95
C SER A 133 -8.36 6.49 -17.26
N GLN A 134 -8.56 6.10 -16.00
CA GLN A 134 -9.80 6.38 -15.26
C GLN A 134 -9.77 7.73 -14.54
N PHE A 135 -8.60 8.21 -14.13
CA PHE A 135 -8.38 9.47 -13.41
C PHE A 135 -7.32 10.32 -14.12
N PRO A 136 -7.66 10.92 -15.27
CA PRO A 136 -6.71 11.69 -16.07
C PRO A 136 -6.16 12.88 -15.28
N HIS A 137 -4.88 13.19 -15.46
CA HIS A 137 -4.17 14.29 -14.79
C HIS A 137 -4.04 14.18 -13.25
N VAL A 138 -4.44 13.04 -12.66
CA VAL A 138 -4.27 12.73 -11.23
C VAL A 138 -3.17 11.68 -11.05
N ARG A 139 -2.04 12.06 -10.44
CA ARG A 139 -0.90 11.18 -10.20
C ARG A 139 -1.21 10.18 -9.08
N PRO A 140 -1.17 8.86 -9.33
CA PRO A 140 -1.31 7.88 -8.26
C PRO A 140 0.00 7.72 -7.49
N LYS A 141 -0.12 7.76 -6.16
CA LYS A 141 0.93 7.46 -5.19
C LYS A 141 0.37 6.48 -4.17
N ILE A 142 1.20 5.55 -3.71
CA ILE A 142 0.90 4.75 -2.53
C ILE A 142 1.92 5.03 -1.44
N ALA A 143 1.42 5.34 -0.26
CA ALA A 143 2.24 5.61 0.91
C ALA A 143 2.51 4.31 1.68
N THR A 144 3.78 4.03 1.96
CA THR A 144 4.22 2.87 2.76
C THR A 144 5.14 3.31 3.89
N LEU A 145 5.56 2.36 4.74
CA LEU A 145 6.35 2.60 5.93
C LEU A 145 7.58 3.48 5.65
N ASP A 146 7.74 4.52 6.46
CA ASP A 146 8.83 5.50 6.31
C ASP A 146 10.23 4.87 6.36
N HIS A 147 10.40 3.85 7.20
CA HIS A 147 11.66 3.11 7.32
C HIS A 147 12.13 2.53 5.99
N HIS A 148 11.22 2.14 5.10
CA HIS A 148 11.61 1.61 3.80
C HIS A 148 12.41 2.61 2.93
N PHE A 149 12.22 3.91 3.13
CA PHE A 149 12.91 4.97 2.38
C PHE A 149 14.30 5.32 2.95
N LYS A 150 14.64 4.72 4.09
CA LYS A 150 15.96 4.80 4.75
C LYS A 150 16.74 3.51 4.61
N THR A 151 16.08 2.40 4.27
CA THR A 151 16.71 1.10 4.09
C THR A 151 17.47 1.02 2.76
N PRO A 152 18.78 0.68 2.77
CA PRO A 152 19.59 0.44 1.58
C PRO A 152 18.93 -0.54 0.61
N PHE A 153 19.09 -0.28 -0.70
CA PHE A 153 18.55 -1.02 -1.85
C PHE A 153 17.01 -1.02 -1.96
N LEU A 154 16.31 -1.29 -0.86
CA LEU A 154 14.84 -1.29 -0.81
C LEU A 154 14.27 0.07 -1.22
N ARG A 155 14.83 1.17 -0.68
CA ARG A 155 14.34 2.52 -1.01
C ARG A 155 14.34 2.81 -2.51
N ASP A 156 15.34 2.32 -3.24
CA ASP A 156 15.52 2.64 -4.65
C ASP A 156 14.51 1.86 -5.49
N ILE A 157 14.26 0.59 -5.15
CA ILE A 157 13.21 -0.24 -5.76
C ILE A 157 11.82 0.38 -5.54
N LEU A 158 11.50 0.76 -4.29
CA LEU A 158 10.19 1.34 -3.98
C LEU A 158 9.98 2.69 -4.69
N ARG A 159 11.04 3.50 -4.78
CA ARG A 159 11.02 4.73 -5.56
C ARG A 159 10.76 4.44 -7.03
N TRP A 160 11.44 3.49 -7.66
CA TRP A 160 11.16 3.10 -9.05
C TRP A 160 9.69 2.74 -9.29
N TRP A 161 9.02 2.13 -8.31
CA TRP A 161 7.59 1.84 -8.33
C TRP A 161 6.67 3.01 -7.95
N GLY A 162 7.22 4.20 -7.78
CA GLY A 162 6.49 5.43 -7.47
C GLY A 162 5.88 5.47 -6.07
N MET A 163 6.30 4.57 -5.17
CA MET A 163 5.85 4.55 -3.78
C MET A 163 6.48 5.71 -3.00
N VAL A 164 5.80 6.16 -1.95
CA VAL A 164 6.21 7.31 -1.12
C VAL A 164 6.12 6.97 0.36
N SER A 165 6.77 7.77 1.21
CA SER A 165 6.66 7.60 2.66
C SER A 165 5.26 8.00 3.15
N VAL A 166 4.74 7.26 4.13
CA VAL A 166 3.53 7.59 4.88
C VAL A 166 3.79 8.57 6.04
N SER A 167 5.00 9.10 6.15
CA SER A 167 5.34 10.14 7.14
C SER A 167 4.47 11.39 6.96
N LYS A 168 4.27 12.11 8.07
CA LYS A 168 3.46 13.34 8.08
C LYS A 168 4.03 14.36 7.08
N GLU A 169 5.35 14.48 7.02
CA GLU A 169 6.09 15.41 6.19
C GLU A 169 5.92 15.08 4.70
N SER A 170 6.06 13.80 4.34
CA SER A 170 5.85 13.30 2.97
C SER A 170 4.41 13.53 2.49
N LEU A 171 3.42 13.17 3.31
CA LEU A 171 2.01 13.37 2.99
C LEU A 171 1.69 14.86 2.84
N ALA A 172 2.11 15.69 3.81
CA ALA A 172 1.89 17.13 3.75
C ALA A 172 2.54 17.75 2.50
N TYR A 173 3.75 17.30 2.13
CA TYR A 173 4.46 17.76 0.95
C TYR A 173 3.67 17.49 -0.34
N LEU A 174 3.24 16.24 -0.56
CA LEU A 174 2.52 15.82 -1.77
C LEU A 174 1.12 16.43 -1.86
N LEU A 175 0.42 16.49 -0.74
CA LEU A 175 -0.97 16.95 -0.66
C LEU A 175 -1.10 18.48 -0.68
N SER A 176 0.00 19.21 -0.45
CA SER A 176 0.04 20.68 -0.57
C SER A 176 0.61 21.16 -1.91
N LYS A 177 0.93 20.25 -2.83
CA LYS A 177 1.40 20.62 -4.17
C LYS A 177 0.34 21.44 -4.91
N SER A 178 0.80 22.46 -5.64
CA SER A 178 -0.07 23.29 -6.46
C SER A 178 -0.80 22.46 -7.52
N ASN A 179 -2.08 22.78 -7.73
CA ASN A 179 -2.88 22.24 -8.82
C ASN A 179 -2.91 23.15 -10.07
N ASP A 180 -2.09 24.21 -10.10
CA ASP A 180 -1.94 25.09 -11.26
C ASP A 180 -1.15 24.38 -12.38
N PRO A 181 -1.70 24.22 -13.61
CA PRO A 181 -0.99 23.63 -14.74
C PRO A 181 0.32 24.33 -15.11
N LYS A 182 0.47 25.62 -14.78
CA LYS A 182 1.69 26.41 -15.06
C LYS A 182 2.75 26.25 -13.98
N HIS A 183 2.43 25.63 -12.83
CA HIS A 183 3.39 25.45 -11.76
C HIS A 183 4.53 24.53 -12.19
N LYS A 184 5.76 24.82 -11.76
CA LYS A 184 6.97 24.06 -12.14
C LYS A 184 6.90 22.56 -11.81
N ASP A 185 6.10 22.19 -10.81
CA ASP A 185 5.92 20.80 -10.39
C ASP A 185 4.95 20.02 -11.31
N ASN A 186 4.23 20.71 -12.21
CA ASN A 186 3.20 20.16 -13.08
C ASN A 186 3.59 20.11 -14.57
N ARG A 187 4.88 20.18 -14.85
CA ARG A 187 5.44 20.14 -16.22
C ARG A 187 5.22 18.80 -16.94
N ASP A 188 4.92 17.74 -16.21
CA ASP A 188 4.58 16.43 -16.77
C ASP A 188 3.12 16.35 -17.27
N GLY A 189 2.36 17.44 -17.20
CA GLY A 189 0.96 17.52 -17.64
C GLY A 189 -0.05 17.01 -16.62
N PHE A 190 0.39 16.65 -15.41
CA PHE A 190 -0.49 16.28 -14.30
C PHE A 190 -0.56 17.43 -13.31
N THR A 191 -1.72 17.65 -12.69
CA THR A 191 -1.91 18.77 -11.74
C THR A 191 -2.33 18.31 -10.36
N SER A 192 -2.77 17.06 -10.19
CA SER A 192 -3.24 16.55 -8.91
C SER A 192 -2.42 15.36 -8.44
N ASN A 193 -2.32 15.19 -7.12
CA ASN A 193 -1.82 13.98 -6.47
C ASN A 193 -2.96 13.24 -5.77
N ALA A 194 -3.07 11.94 -6.03
CA ALA A 194 -3.87 11.01 -5.24
C ALA A 194 -2.94 10.07 -4.46
N VAL A 195 -2.90 10.24 -3.14
CA VAL A 195 -2.02 9.47 -2.25
C VAL A 195 -2.85 8.44 -1.50
N ALA A 196 -2.70 7.18 -1.86
CA ALA A 196 -3.30 6.07 -1.13
C ALA A 196 -2.60 5.84 0.21
N VAL A 197 -3.43 5.74 1.25
CA VAL A 197 -3.01 5.43 2.61
C VAL A 197 -3.80 4.20 3.05
N LEU A 198 -3.10 3.12 3.38
CA LEU A 198 -3.71 1.93 4.00
C LEU A 198 -3.91 2.23 5.50
N VAL A 199 -5.05 2.84 5.83
CA VAL A 199 -5.27 3.55 7.11
C VAL A 199 -5.16 2.63 8.33
N GLY A 200 -5.63 1.39 8.23
CA GLY A 200 -5.53 0.42 9.33
C GLY A 200 -4.10 0.07 9.70
N GLY A 201 -3.19 0.13 8.72
CA GLY A 201 -1.77 -0.09 8.85
C GLY A 201 -1.43 -1.47 9.41
N ALA A 202 -0.29 -1.56 10.09
CA ALA A 202 0.22 -2.79 10.67
C ALA A 202 -0.73 -3.45 11.71
N LYS A 203 -1.66 -2.70 12.33
CA LYS A 203 -2.67 -3.28 13.24
C LYS A 203 -3.68 -4.12 12.45
N GLU A 204 -4.23 -3.56 11.39
CA GLU A 204 -5.22 -4.23 10.54
C GLU A 204 -4.62 -5.42 9.79
N ALA A 205 -3.36 -5.32 9.36
CA ALA A 205 -2.67 -6.43 8.68
C ALA A 205 -2.58 -7.72 9.53
N MET A 206 -2.50 -7.59 10.86
CA MET A 206 -2.52 -8.75 11.76
C MET A 206 -3.91 -9.40 11.87
N ASP A 207 -4.97 -8.69 11.52
CA ASP A 207 -6.35 -9.21 11.51
C ASP A 207 -6.78 -9.69 10.10
N SER A 208 -5.87 -9.65 9.13
CA SER A 208 -6.13 -10.07 7.75
C SER A 208 -6.23 -11.60 7.64
N HIS A 209 -7.43 -12.14 7.72
CA HIS A 209 -7.71 -13.55 7.47
C HIS A 209 -8.70 -13.70 6.30
N PRO A 210 -8.65 -14.81 5.53
CA PRO A 210 -9.55 -15.03 4.40
C PRO A 210 -11.03 -14.85 4.79
N GLY A 211 -11.77 -14.12 3.96
CA GLY A 211 -13.18 -13.78 4.19
C GLY A 211 -13.47 -12.77 5.31
N GLN A 212 -12.47 -12.30 6.06
CA GLN A 212 -12.67 -11.39 7.20
C GLN A 212 -12.37 -9.94 6.81
N TYR A 213 -13.40 -9.10 6.76
CA TYR A 213 -13.27 -7.65 6.51
C TYR A 213 -13.30 -6.89 7.84
N ILE A 214 -12.20 -7.01 8.59
CA ILE A 214 -12.02 -6.32 9.88
C ILE A 214 -11.14 -5.10 9.65
N LEU A 215 -11.74 -3.91 9.74
CA LEU A 215 -11.05 -2.64 9.53
C LEU A 215 -10.65 -2.01 10.87
N THR A 216 -9.38 -1.63 11.01
CA THR A 216 -8.92 -0.78 12.11
C THR A 216 -9.09 0.68 11.69
N LEU A 217 -10.21 1.30 12.04
CA LEU A 217 -10.54 2.66 11.60
C LEU A 217 -11.15 3.53 12.70
N LYS A 218 -11.81 2.96 13.72
CA LYS A 218 -12.62 3.72 14.69
C LYS A 218 -11.84 4.86 15.34
N ASP A 219 -10.59 4.60 15.72
CA ASP A 219 -9.71 5.59 16.35
C ASP A 219 -8.67 6.20 15.39
N ARG A 220 -8.70 5.84 14.10
CA ARG A 220 -7.70 6.27 13.11
C ARG A 220 -8.08 7.60 12.45
N LYS A 221 -7.98 8.70 13.19
CA LYS A 221 -8.36 10.04 12.69
C LYS A 221 -7.20 10.83 12.04
N GLY A 222 -5.99 10.25 11.98
CA GLY A 222 -4.79 10.95 11.50
C GLY A 222 -4.86 11.40 10.04
N PHE A 223 -5.41 10.56 9.15
CA PHE A 223 -5.56 10.88 7.73
C PHE A 223 -6.60 11.99 7.51
N VAL A 224 -7.66 12.04 8.33
CA VAL A 224 -8.66 13.12 8.32
C VAL A 224 -8.02 14.45 8.73
N LYS A 225 -7.23 14.46 9.80
CA LYS A 225 -6.46 15.65 10.20
C LYS A 225 -5.50 16.11 9.11
N MET A 226 -4.89 15.19 8.37
CA MET A 226 -4.01 15.51 7.24
C MET A 226 -4.79 16.11 6.06
N ALA A 227 -5.94 15.52 5.71
CA ALA A 227 -6.85 16.04 4.69
C ALA A 227 -7.24 17.49 4.99
N ILE A 228 -7.73 17.75 6.21
CA ILE A 228 -8.15 19.10 6.65
C ILE A 228 -6.98 20.08 6.60
N ARG A 229 -5.78 19.71 7.06
CA ARG A 229 -4.62 20.61 7.01
C ARG A 229 -4.20 20.99 5.59
N THR A 230 -4.35 20.07 4.66
CA THR A 230 -3.88 20.25 3.28
C THR A 230 -4.98 20.77 2.36
N GLY A 231 -6.25 20.73 2.79
CA GLY A 231 -7.40 20.99 1.93
C GLY A 231 -7.65 19.86 0.91
N SER A 232 -7.08 18.68 1.13
CA SER A 232 -7.23 17.54 0.23
C SER A 232 -8.50 16.77 0.53
N SER A 233 -9.23 16.34 -0.50
CA SER A 233 -10.43 15.52 -0.30
C SER A 233 -10.04 14.10 0.09
N ILE A 234 -10.90 13.46 0.88
CA ILE A 234 -10.75 12.06 1.27
C ILE A 234 -11.59 11.21 0.33
N VAL A 235 -10.99 10.21 -0.30
CA VAL A 235 -11.69 9.27 -1.17
C VAL A 235 -11.69 7.90 -0.49
N PRO A 236 -12.82 7.42 0.04
CA PRO A 236 -12.93 6.07 0.57
C PRO A 236 -12.68 5.05 -0.55
N SER A 237 -11.90 4.01 -0.26
CA SER A 237 -11.65 2.92 -1.21
C SER A 237 -11.67 1.56 -0.51
N LEU A 238 -12.34 0.58 -1.13
CA LEU A 238 -12.49 -0.77 -0.59
C LEU A 238 -12.03 -1.81 -1.61
N SER A 239 -11.15 -2.71 -1.20
CA SER A 239 -10.58 -3.78 -2.03
C SER A 239 -11.15 -5.14 -1.64
N PHE A 240 -12.09 -5.64 -2.44
CA PHE A 240 -12.63 -6.98 -2.27
C PHE A 240 -11.61 -8.03 -2.75
N GLY A 241 -11.47 -9.13 -2.01
CA GLY A 241 -10.53 -10.21 -2.30
C GLY A 241 -9.10 -9.98 -1.77
N GLU A 242 -8.79 -8.79 -1.26
CA GLU A 242 -7.45 -8.47 -0.73
C GLU A 242 -7.08 -9.35 0.47
N VAL A 243 -8.02 -9.62 1.38
CA VAL A 243 -7.79 -10.48 2.56
C VAL A 243 -7.72 -11.97 2.22
N ASP A 244 -8.06 -12.34 0.99
CA ASP A 244 -8.15 -13.73 0.55
C ASP A 244 -6.82 -14.22 -0.08
N ILE A 245 -5.92 -13.32 -0.47
CA ILE A 245 -4.68 -13.71 -1.16
C ILE A 245 -3.64 -14.33 -0.22
N PHE A 246 -3.79 -14.14 1.08
CA PHE A 246 -2.99 -14.80 2.10
C PHE A 246 -3.89 -15.31 3.22
N ASP A 247 -3.54 -16.47 3.76
CA ASP A 247 -3.91 -16.83 5.12
C ASP A 247 -2.76 -16.45 6.07
N GLN A 248 -2.93 -16.61 7.38
CA GLN A 248 -1.84 -16.50 8.32
C GLN A 248 -1.99 -17.48 9.49
N VAL A 249 -0.96 -17.55 10.35
CA VAL A 249 -1.09 -18.31 11.60
C VAL A 249 -2.16 -17.65 12.48
N SER A 250 -3.08 -18.46 13.02
CA SER A 250 -4.13 -17.96 13.92
C SER A 250 -3.51 -17.19 15.08
N ASN A 251 -3.95 -15.96 15.25
CA ASN A 251 -3.37 -14.99 16.18
C ASN A 251 -4.49 -14.17 16.86
N PRO A 252 -5.45 -14.81 17.55
CA PRO A 252 -6.54 -14.09 18.22
C PRO A 252 -6.01 -13.12 19.29
N PRO A 253 -6.79 -12.08 19.67
CA PRO A 253 -6.35 -11.00 20.57
C PRO A 253 -5.66 -11.45 21.87
N ASP A 254 -6.09 -12.58 22.42
CA ASP A 254 -5.65 -13.17 23.69
C ASP A 254 -4.41 -14.07 23.57
N SER A 255 -4.05 -14.50 22.35
CA SER A 255 -2.94 -15.42 22.08
C SER A 255 -1.55 -14.85 22.42
N SER A 256 -0.62 -15.75 22.75
CA SER A 256 0.80 -15.41 22.95
C SER A 256 1.43 -14.79 21.70
N LEU A 257 1.12 -15.32 20.52
CA LEU A 257 1.58 -14.78 19.24
C LEU A 257 1.14 -13.33 19.07
N ARG A 258 -0.14 -13.02 19.32
CA ARG A 258 -0.63 -11.64 19.22
C ARG A 258 0.03 -10.70 20.22
N ARG A 259 0.27 -11.15 21.46
CA ARG A 259 1.01 -10.37 22.47
C ARG A 259 2.42 -10.03 21.97
N PHE A 260 3.15 -11.01 21.43
CA PHE A 260 4.47 -10.80 20.83
C PHE A 260 4.40 -9.81 19.65
N GLN A 261 3.49 -10.02 18.70
CA GLN A 261 3.32 -9.12 17.55
C GLN A 261 3.04 -7.67 18.00
N ASN A 262 2.18 -7.48 19.00
CA ASN A 262 1.88 -6.16 19.55
C ASN A 262 3.09 -5.50 20.22
N VAL A 263 3.92 -6.27 20.94
CA VAL A 263 5.17 -5.77 21.53
C VAL A 263 6.13 -5.30 20.44
N VAL A 264 6.40 -6.14 19.43
CA VAL A 264 7.28 -5.78 18.31
C VAL A 264 6.77 -4.53 17.58
N LYS A 265 5.46 -4.46 17.29
CA LYS A 265 4.84 -3.30 16.66
C LYS A 265 4.97 -2.03 17.50
N LYS A 266 4.83 -2.13 18.82
CA LYS A 266 4.98 -0.98 19.72
C LYS A 266 6.38 -0.37 19.66
N PHE A 267 7.42 -1.21 19.55
CA PHE A 267 8.80 -0.75 19.52
C PHE A 267 9.30 -0.37 18.12
N THR A 268 8.81 -1.03 17.08
CA THR A 268 9.38 -0.89 15.72
C THR A 268 8.42 -0.28 14.69
N GLY A 269 7.13 -0.19 15.01
CA GLY A 269 6.08 0.16 14.05
C GLY A 269 5.71 -0.96 13.06
N ILE A 270 6.43 -2.10 13.08
CA ILE A 270 6.26 -3.23 12.17
C ILE A 270 5.53 -4.38 12.88
N SER A 271 4.55 -4.97 12.21
CA SER A 271 3.92 -6.21 12.70
C SER A 271 4.61 -7.43 12.07
N PRO A 272 5.19 -8.35 12.84
CA PRO A 272 5.76 -9.58 12.31
C PRO A 272 4.61 -10.51 11.91
N LEU A 273 4.27 -10.50 10.61
CA LEU A 273 3.23 -11.35 10.05
C LEU A 273 3.82 -12.72 9.69
N LEU A 274 3.03 -13.77 9.88
CA LEU A 274 3.37 -15.15 9.50
C LEU A 274 2.43 -15.60 8.37
N PRO A 275 2.64 -15.08 7.14
CA PRO A 275 1.76 -15.35 6.02
C PRO A 275 1.83 -16.83 5.65
N LYS A 276 0.66 -17.40 5.37
CA LYS A 276 0.48 -18.70 4.77
C LYS A 276 -0.07 -18.49 3.38
N GLY A 277 0.64 -19.01 2.41
CA GLY A 277 0.22 -18.99 1.03
C GLY A 277 0.63 -20.28 0.33
N ARG A 278 1.00 -20.13 -0.94
CA ARG A 278 1.50 -21.21 -1.78
C ARG A 278 3.01 -21.13 -1.96
N GLY A 279 3.58 -22.19 -2.55
CA GLY A 279 4.96 -22.20 -3.02
C GLY A 279 5.08 -21.82 -4.50
N ILE A 280 6.32 -21.77 -4.98
CA ILE A 280 6.60 -21.63 -6.43
C ILE A 280 6.07 -22.87 -7.17
N PHE A 281 6.31 -24.07 -6.61
CA PHE A 281 6.00 -25.35 -7.23
C PHE A 281 4.86 -26.14 -6.56
N ASN A 282 4.20 -25.58 -5.55
CA ASN A 282 3.05 -26.17 -4.87
C ASN A 282 1.96 -25.11 -4.63
N TYR A 283 0.76 -25.53 -4.22
CA TYR A 283 -0.40 -24.65 -4.04
C TYR A 283 -0.78 -24.35 -2.59
N ASN A 284 -0.21 -25.05 -1.60
CA ASN A 284 -0.65 -24.97 -0.21
C ASN A 284 0.48 -24.82 0.82
N TYR A 285 1.72 -24.61 0.39
CA TYR A 285 2.86 -24.42 1.29
C TYR A 285 3.90 -23.40 0.78
N GLY A 286 3.93 -22.23 1.42
CA GLY A 286 4.93 -21.20 1.20
C GLY A 286 4.43 -19.81 1.60
N ILE A 287 5.15 -18.79 1.17
CA ILE A 287 4.84 -17.38 1.45
C ILE A 287 4.44 -16.60 0.21
N LEU A 288 4.20 -17.27 -0.92
CA LEU A 288 3.60 -16.62 -2.10
C LEU A 288 2.09 -16.51 -1.93
N PRO A 289 1.49 -15.40 -2.32
CA PRO A 289 0.05 -15.25 -2.22
C PRO A 289 -0.71 -16.21 -3.15
N HIS A 290 -1.92 -16.58 -2.76
CA HIS A 290 -2.84 -17.32 -3.61
C HIS A 290 -3.30 -16.47 -4.79
N ARG A 291 -3.55 -17.13 -5.92
CA ARG A 291 -4.09 -16.49 -7.14
C ARG A 291 -5.59 -16.27 -6.98
N ARG A 292 -5.99 -15.14 -6.40
CA ARG A 292 -7.39 -14.76 -6.21
C ARG A 292 -7.63 -13.37 -6.80
N ARG A 293 -8.87 -13.14 -7.27
CA ARG A 293 -9.29 -11.87 -7.85
C ARG A 293 -9.28 -10.78 -6.78
N ILE A 294 -8.78 -9.59 -7.12
CA ILE A 294 -8.88 -8.40 -6.27
C ILE A 294 -9.63 -7.30 -7.03
N VAL A 295 -10.63 -6.69 -6.41
CA VAL A 295 -11.40 -5.58 -7.00
C VAL A 295 -11.33 -4.37 -6.08
N GLN A 296 -10.62 -3.32 -6.51
CA GLN A 296 -10.56 -2.06 -5.78
C GLN A 296 -11.69 -1.13 -6.27
N VAL A 297 -12.62 -0.81 -5.39
CA VAL A 297 -13.65 0.21 -5.60
C VAL A 297 -13.14 1.54 -5.05
N VAL A 298 -13.17 2.60 -5.87
CA VAL A 298 -12.78 3.96 -5.50
C VAL A 298 -14.04 4.82 -5.45
N GLY A 299 -14.33 5.31 -4.24
CA GLY A 299 -15.56 6.04 -3.91
C GLY A 299 -15.58 7.50 -4.35
N SER A 300 -16.61 8.21 -3.91
CA SER A 300 -16.74 9.65 -4.11
C SER A 300 -15.85 10.45 -3.14
N PRO A 301 -15.28 11.58 -3.58
CA PRO A 301 -14.51 12.45 -2.70
C PRO A 301 -15.38 13.09 -1.63
N ILE A 302 -14.88 13.11 -0.40
CA ILE A 302 -15.40 13.83 0.75
C ILE A 302 -14.53 15.09 0.89
N ASP A 303 -15.12 16.23 0.54
CA ASP A 303 -14.44 17.52 0.61
C ASP A 303 -14.33 18.00 2.05
N VAL A 304 -13.25 18.74 2.32
CA VAL A 304 -12.95 19.32 3.63
C VAL A 304 -12.63 20.80 3.49
N THR A 305 -12.93 21.58 4.52
CA THR A 305 -12.48 22.96 4.63
C THR A 305 -11.06 22.98 5.19
N LYS A 306 -10.13 23.63 4.50
CA LYS A 306 -8.74 23.68 4.93
C LYS A 306 -8.60 24.41 6.27
N CYS A 307 -7.91 23.79 7.23
CA CYS A 307 -7.58 24.41 8.51
C CYS A 307 -6.28 23.83 9.09
N ASP A 308 -5.34 24.70 9.47
CA ASP A 308 -4.04 24.30 10.03
C ASP A 308 -4.17 23.61 11.39
N THR A 309 -5.21 24.00 12.15
CA THR A 309 -5.57 23.45 13.46
C THR A 309 -6.96 22.81 13.39
N PRO A 310 -7.09 21.56 12.91
CA PRO A 310 -8.38 20.89 12.77
C PRO A 310 -9.12 20.79 14.11
N ASP A 311 -10.34 21.31 14.14
CA ASP A 311 -11.26 21.17 15.26
C ASP A 311 -11.65 19.68 15.48
N PRO A 312 -11.64 19.16 16.72
CA PRO A 312 -11.99 17.76 17.00
C PRO A 312 -13.39 17.35 16.55
N GLU A 313 -14.41 18.20 16.71
CA GLU A 313 -15.79 17.86 16.31
C GLU A 313 -15.90 17.77 14.78
N TYR A 314 -15.25 18.69 14.07
CA TYR A 314 -15.19 18.65 12.62
C TYR A 314 -14.44 17.42 12.10
N VAL A 315 -13.32 17.05 12.74
CA VAL A 315 -12.59 15.81 12.43
C VAL A 315 -13.49 14.59 12.59
N ASP A 316 -14.28 14.55 13.66
CA ASP A 316 -15.18 13.44 13.96
C ASP A 316 -16.35 13.36 12.97
N LYS A 317 -16.90 14.51 12.57
CA LYS A 317 -17.90 14.60 11.51
C LYS A 317 -17.39 14.02 10.19
N ILE A 318 -16.20 14.44 9.74
CA ILE A 318 -15.61 13.95 8.48
C ILE A 318 -15.24 12.47 8.59
N HIS A 319 -14.66 12.04 9.71
CA HIS A 319 -14.35 10.63 9.95
C HIS A 319 -15.61 9.75 9.91
N GLY A 320 -16.72 10.20 10.52
CA GLY A 320 -18.01 9.53 10.42
C GLY A 320 -18.58 9.46 9.00
N GLN A 321 -18.33 10.47 8.16
CA GLN A 321 -18.70 10.40 6.73
C GLN A 321 -17.89 9.33 5.99
N VAL A 322 -16.59 9.18 6.29
CA VAL A 322 -15.75 8.13 5.72
C VAL A 322 -16.26 6.74 6.12
N ILE A 323 -16.59 6.53 7.40
CA ILE A 323 -17.15 5.26 7.89
C ILE A 323 -18.44 4.91 7.14
N ARG A 324 -19.42 5.82 7.10
CA ARG A 324 -20.69 5.60 6.40
C ARG A 324 -20.50 5.31 4.91
N ALA A 325 -19.54 5.98 4.27
CA ALA A 325 -19.24 5.75 2.85
C ALA A 325 -18.65 4.35 2.62
N LEU A 326 -17.79 3.86 3.52
CA LEU A 326 -17.24 2.50 3.45
C LEU A 326 -18.31 1.43 3.71
N GLU A 327 -19.18 1.64 4.69
CA GLU A 327 -20.32 0.74 4.97
C GLU A 327 -21.25 0.65 3.76
N LYS A 328 -21.66 1.80 3.21
CA LYS A 328 -22.49 1.86 2.00
C LYS A 328 -21.82 1.15 0.82
N MET A 329 -20.54 1.44 0.57
CA MET A 329 -19.78 0.80 -0.50
C MET A 329 -19.66 -0.72 -0.29
N PHE A 330 -19.46 -1.17 0.96
CA PHE A 330 -19.42 -2.58 1.25
C PHE A 330 -20.76 -3.25 0.94
N ASP A 331 -21.87 -2.68 1.39
CA ASP A 331 -23.21 -3.24 1.14
C ASP A 331 -23.57 -3.27 -0.34
N GLU A 332 -23.22 -2.22 -1.10
CA GLU A 332 -23.51 -2.13 -2.53
C GLU A 332 -22.71 -3.14 -3.36
N TYR A 333 -21.45 -3.42 -3.01
CA TYR A 333 -20.54 -4.19 -3.85
C TYR A 333 -20.20 -5.60 -3.33
N LYS A 334 -20.50 -5.94 -2.06
CA LYS A 334 -20.15 -7.24 -1.48
C LYS A 334 -20.75 -8.42 -2.24
N GLU A 335 -21.99 -8.31 -2.70
CA GLU A 335 -22.65 -9.40 -3.44
C GLU A 335 -21.97 -9.69 -4.77
N LYS A 336 -21.42 -8.66 -5.40
CA LYS A 336 -20.77 -8.74 -6.71
C LYS A 336 -19.31 -9.19 -6.61
N TYR A 337 -18.60 -8.78 -5.57
CA TYR A 337 -17.13 -8.91 -5.52
C TYR A 337 -16.58 -9.72 -4.34
N ALA A 338 -17.31 -9.89 -3.23
CA ALA A 338 -16.82 -10.68 -2.10
C ALA A 338 -17.05 -12.18 -2.34
N PRO A 339 -16.00 -13.03 -2.22
CA PRO A 339 -16.20 -14.47 -2.15
C PRO A 339 -17.09 -14.80 -0.94
N ASN A 340 -18.15 -15.58 -1.14
CA ASN A 340 -19.11 -15.96 -0.09
C ASN A 340 -19.83 -14.78 0.60
N SER A 341 -20.24 -13.78 -0.19
CA SER A 341 -20.91 -12.54 0.25
C SER A 341 -21.98 -12.69 1.34
N LYS A 342 -22.73 -13.80 1.37
CA LYS A 342 -23.76 -14.09 2.41
C LYS A 342 -23.19 -14.21 3.82
N GLN A 343 -21.95 -14.67 3.96
CA GLN A 343 -21.28 -14.85 5.26
C GLN A 343 -20.29 -13.73 5.56
N THR A 344 -19.90 -12.95 4.54
CA THR A 344 -18.96 -11.84 4.68
C THR A 344 -19.63 -10.66 5.39
N LYS A 345 -19.02 -10.20 6.49
CA LYS A 345 -19.45 -9.00 7.22
C LYS A 345 -18.28 -8.02 7.31
N LEU A 346 -18.63 -6.74 7.22
CA LEU A 346 -17.71 -5.66 7.54
C LEU A 346 -17.75 -5.40 9.04
N ILE A 347 -16.58 -5.38 9.67
CA ILE A 347 -16.41 -5.02 11.09
C ILE A 347 -15.46 -3.84 11.15
N ILE A 348 -15.90 -2.73 11.74
CA ILE A 348 -15.07 -1.53 11.93
C ILE A 348 -14.75 -1.39 13.41
N GLN A 349 -13.46 -1.46 13.75
CA GLN A 349 -12.94 -1.41 15.13
C GLN A 349 -11.86 -0.34 15.34
#